data_AF-A0A2L2Y3G7-F1
#
_entry.id   AF-A0A2L2Y3G7-F1
#
_cell.length_a   1.000
_cell.length_b   1.000
_cell.length_c   1.000
_cell.angle_alpha   90.00
_cell.angle_beta   90.00
_cell.angle_gamma   90.00
#
_symmetry.space_group_name_H-M   'P 1'
#
loop_
_entity.id
_entity.type
_entity.pdbx_description
1 polymer ?
#
loop_
_entity_poly.entity_id
_entity_poly.type
_entity_poly.pdbx_seq_one_letter_code
_entity_poly.pdbx_strand_id
1 'polypeptide(L)'
;IFEREDEMGEIQSTPSMNDSINFSYPEEINLNHLEDDKRKELLHLLEKYKTVFSKKVQIAKVGEHKIRINEAERKKPYIYRIPEALKPQVEKQIEELLDLGLIEESDAEISHPIVCVMKKDGALRLCIDFRSLNAVTIPDDFPMENQTDLLFEIGKANVISTVDLLKGYWAIPLEKKSQDLASFKTHRGQYRFKVMAFGLRNAAATFQRVMNQALVKYQDFARAYIDDIAIYSKSWDEHLVHIDIIFEKLLELGFSVNLKKCSFARTHIKYLGHIVGSGSHGADPDKVAAIQKLSRPQSKHLLKSFLGLCNYYRDYIPHYSEVVLP
;
A
#
# COMPACT_ATOMS: atom_id res chain seq x y z
N ILE A 1 18.28 -21.64 6.55
CA ILE A 1 17.90 -21.58 7.98
C ILE A 1 18.54 -20.30 8.46
N PHE A 2 17.73 -19.27 8.71
CA PHE A 2 18.23 -17.96 9.13
C PHE A 2 18.44 -18.02 10.65
N GLU A 3 19.67 -17.78 11.09
CA GLU A 3 20.14 -18.06 12.46
C GLU A 3 20.23 -16.80 13.34
N ARG A 4 19.87 -15.61 12.82
CA ARG A 4 19.93 -14.36 13.59
C ARG A 4 18.71 -13.45 13.40
N GLU A 5 18.34 -12.71 14.44
CA GLU A 5 17.19 -11.78 14.46
C GLU A 5 17.30 -10.65 13.42
N ASP A 6 18.54 -10.31 13.03
CA ASP A 6 18.93 -9.35 12.01
C ASP A 6 18.79 -9.85 10.55
N GLU A 7 18.39 -11.11 10.34
CA GLU A 7 18.06 -11.69 9.02
C GLU A 7 16.56 -11.61 8.69
N MET A 8 15.79 -10.86 9.49
CA MET A 8 14.42 -10.47 9.16
C MET A 8 14.46 -9.50 7.95
N GLY A 9 14.24 -10.01 6.73
CA GLY A 9 13.90 -9.16 5.59
C GLY A 9 12.70 -8.25 5.88
N GLU A 10 12.50 -7.19 5.09
CA GLU A 10 11.44 -6.20 5.34
C GLU A 10 10.06 -6.87 5.51
N ILE A 11 9.56 -6.91 6.74
CA ILE A 11 8.23 -7.43 7.06
C ILE A 11 7.22 -6.42 6.54
N GLN A 12 6.66 -6.71 5.36
CA GLN A 12 5.52 -5.98 4.83
C GLN A 12 4.30 -6.18 5.74
N SER A 13 3.48 -5.15 5.79
CA SER A 13 3.07 -4.64 7.07
C SER A 13 1.54 -4.42 6.95
N THR A 14 0.70 -4.92 7.86
CA THR A 14 -0.79 -4.78 7.77
C THR A 14 -1.31 -3.41 8.30
N PRO A 15 -2.20 -2.69 7.63
CA PRO A 15 -2.72 -1.41 8.13
C PRO A 15 -3.66 -1.59 9.34
N SER A 16 -3.39 -0.88 10.46
CA SER A 16 -4.20 -1.01 11.70
C SER A 16 -5.59 -0.34 11.58
N MET A 17 -6.56 -0.79 12.38
CA MET A 17 -7.98 -0.38 12.32
C MET A 17 -8.32 0.86 13.17
N ASN A 18 -7.41 1.34 14.03
CA ASN A 18 -7.64 2.49 14.91
C ASN A 18 -7.71 3.85 14.19
N ASP A 19 -7.82 3.89 12.86
CA ASP A 19 -8.11 5.12 12.10
C ASP A 19 -9.58 5.59 12.29
N SER A 20 -10.27 5.09 13.32
CA SER A 20 -11.58 5.54 13.79
C SER A 20 -11.49 6.93 14.45
N ILE A 21 -11.35 7.96 13.62
CA ILE A 21 -11.31 9.38 14.01
C ILE A 21 -12.70 10.01 13.78
N ASN A 22 -13.21 10.82 14.71
CA ASN A 22 -14.52 11.49 14.59
C ASN A 22 -14.61 12.38 13.33
N PHE A 23 -15.79 12.43 12.69
CA PHE A 23 -15.95 12.88 11.30
C PHE A 23 -16.48 14.31 11.16
N SER A 24 -15.74 15.15 10.44
CA SER A 24 -16.12 16.49 9.98
C SER A 24 -15.48 16.68 8.60
N TYR A 25 -16.27 16.63 7.52
CA TYR A 25 -15.81 16.64 6.12
C TYR A 25 -14.95 17.85 5.69
N PRO A 26 -14.92 19.00 6.39
CA PRO A 26 -13.95 20.06 6.07
C PRO A 26 -12.54 19.84 6.66
N GLU A 27 -12.37 18.99 7.68
CA GLU A 27 -11.15 19.02 8.51
C GLU A 27 -10.01 18.09 8.03
N GLU A 28 -10.30 17.10 7.17
CA GLU A 28 -9.34 16.06 6.80
C GLU A 28 -8.66 16.25 5.44
N ILE A 29 -9.13 17.17 4.60
CA ILE A 29 -8.53 17.44 3.27
C ILE A 29 -8.03 18.89 3.22
N ASN A 30 -6.73 19.06 2.94
CA ASN A 30 -6.18 20.38 2.70
C ASN A 30 -6.43 20.82 1.24
N LEU A 31 -7.46 21.65 1.05
CA LEU A 31 -7.83 22.28 -0.22
C LEU A 31 -7.57 23.80 -0.23
N ASN A 32 -6.73 24.30 0.68
CA ASN A 32 -6.46 25.74 0.82
C ASN A 32 -5.73 26.34 -0.39
N HIS A 33 -5.10 25.50 -1.21
CA HIS A 33 -4.46 25.90 -2.46
C HIS A 33 -5.45 26.17 -3.61
N LEU A 34 -6.73 25.82 -3.44
CA LEU A 34 -7.78 26.06 -4.43
C LEU A 34 -8.55 27.35 -4.11
N GLU A 35 -8.95 28.06 -5.16
CA GLU A 35 -9.94 29.13 -5.14
C GLU A 35 -11.28 28.63 -4.59
N ASP A 36 -12.06 29.51 -3.98
CA ASP A 36 -13.27 29.13 -3.24
C ASP A 36 -14.32 28.42 -4.11
N ASP A 37 -14.49 28.83 -5.38
CA ASP A 37 -15.48 28.22 -6.28
C ASP A 37 -15.07 26.79 -6.67
N LYS A 38 -13.81 26.61 -7.09
CA LYS A 38 -13.21 25.28 -7.36
C LYS A 38 -13.26 24.37 -6.13
N ARG A 39 -13.01 24.93 -4.95
CA ARG A 39 -13.10 24.17 -3.68
C ARG A 39 -14.52 23.67 -3.45
N LYS A 40 -15.55 24.48 -3.67
CA LYS A 40 -16.96 24.08 -3.52
C LYS A 40 -17.35 22.99 -4.51
N GLU A 41 -16.95 23.12 -5.77
CA GLU A 41 -17.22 22.12 -6.82
C GLU A 41 -16.63 20.75 -6.45
N LEU A 42 -15.36 20.73 -6.06
CA LEU A 42 -14.69 19.49 -5.65
C LEU A 42 -15.35 18.89 -4.40
N LEU A 43 -15.65 19.70 -3.38
CA LEU A 43 -16.32 19.22 -2.17
C LEU A 43 -17.71 18.63 -2.49
N HIS A 44 -18.46 19.26 -3.39
CA HIS A 44 -19.74 18.73 -3.85
C HIS A 44 -19.59 17.35 -4.52
N LEU A 45 -18.57 17.19 -5.37
CA LEU A 45 -18.25 15.92 -6.00
C LEU A 45 -17.83 14.85 -4.98
N LEU A 46 -17.02 15.20 -3.98
CA LEU A 46 -16.61 14.25 -2.93
C LEU A 46 -17.80 13.84 -2.06
N GLU A 47 -18.73 14.75 -1.76
CA GLU A 47 -19.94 14.43 -0.99
C GLU A 47 -20.84 13.40 -1.71
N LYS A 48 -20.90 13.47 -3.06
CA LYS A 48 -21.59 12.45 -3.89
C LYS A 48 -21.08 11.03 -3.61
N TYR A 49 -19.78 10.88 -3.35
CA TYR A 49 -19.12 9.59 -3.10
C TYR A 49 -18.78 9.33 -1.64
N LYS A 50 -19.49 9.95 -0.69
CA LYS A 50 -19.21 9.79 0.74
C LYS A 50 -19.14 8.35 1.25
N THR A 51 -19.83 7.43 0.59
CA THR A 51 -19.83 6.00 0.90
C THR A 51 -18.53 5.31 0.52
N VAL A 52 -17.80 5.80 -0.50
CA VAL A 52 -16.48 5.29 -0.89
C VAL A 52 -15.43 5.59 0.17
N PHE A 53 -15.58 6.72 0.86
CA PHE A 53 -14.72 7.11 1.98
C PHE A 53 -15.10 6.42 3.30
N SER A 54 -15.89 5.33 3.25
CA SER A 54 -16.22 4.56 4.44
C SER A 54 -14.96 3.97 5.08
N LYS A 55 -14.89 4.04 6.41
CA LYS A 55 -13.73 3.60 7.21
C LYS A 55 -13.56 2.08 7.28
N LYS A 56 -14.52 1.33 6.75
CA LYS A 56 -14.52 -0.13 6.79
C LYS A 56 -14.10 -0.64 5.43
N VAL A 57 -13.08 -1.49 5.43
CA VAL A 57 -12.69 -2.21 4.23
C VAL A 57 -13.84 -3.10 3.79
N GLN A 58 -14.15 -3.06 2.51
CA GLN A 58 -15.10 -3.95 1.88
C GLN A 58 -14.35 -4.89 0.93
N ILE A 59 -14.87 -6.10 0.78
CA ILE A 59 -14.32 -7.06 -0.18
C ILE A 59 -14.79 -6.60 -1.58
N ALA A 60 -13.83 -6.27 -2.43
CA ALA A 60 -14.08 -5.78 -3.77
C ALA A 60 -14.55 -6.92 -4.70
N LYS A 61 -15.39 -6.56 -5.68
CA LYS A 61 -15.92 -7.44 -6.72
C LYS A 61 -14.92 -7.60 -7.87
N VAL A 62 -13.75 -8.14 -7.54
CA VAL A 62 -12.59 -8.28 -8.45
C VAL A 62 -12.07 -9.72 -8.46
N GLY A 63 -11.03 -9.98 -9.26
CA GLY A 63 -10.35 -11.27 -9.26
C GLY A 63 -9.73 -11.62 -7.90
N GLU A 64 -9.44 -12.90 -7.70
CA GLU A 64 -8.91 -13.43 -6.44
C GLU A 64 -7.37 -13.51 -6.45
N HIS A 65 -6.76 -13.35 -5.28
CA HIS A 65 -5.37 -13.73 -5.07
C HIS A 65 -5.24 -15.26 -4.95
N LYS A 66 -4.18 -15.81 -5.54
CA LYS A 66 -3.90 -17.24 -5.56
C LYS A 66 -2.49 -17.50 -5.06
N ILE A 67 -2.37 -18.40 -4.10
CA ILE A 67 -1.09 -18.84 -3.56
C ILE A 67 -0.76 -20.20 -4.17
N ARG A 68 0.14 -20.19 -5.17
CA ARG A 68 0.65 -21.41 -5.81
C ARG A 68 1.96 -21.79 -5.15
N ILE A 69 2.00 -22.95 -4.51
CA ILE A 69 3.20 -23.51 -3.89
C ILE A 69 3.83 -24.55 -4.82
N ASN A 70 5.15 -24.71 -4.74
CA ASN A 70 5.84 -25.83 -5.38
C ASN A 70 5.62 -27.14 -4.60
N GLU A 71 6.12 -28.26 -5.13
CA GLU A 71 6.02 -29.59 -4.48
C GLU A 71 6.91 -29.74 -3.23
N ALA A 72 7.51 -28.65 -2.73
CA ALA A 72 8.36 -28.72 -1.55
C ALA A 72 7.54 -28.96 -0.28
N GLU A 73 8.12 -29.72 0.65
CA GLU A 73 7.53 -29.95 1.96
C GLU A 73 7.38 -28.61 2.72
N ARG A 74 6.15 -28.33 3.17
CA ARG A 74 5.85 -27.16 3.97
C ARG A 74 6.30 -27.39 5.41
N LYS A 75 7.32 -26.67 5.85
CA LYS A 75 7.76 -26.69 7.25
C LYS A 75 6.81 -25.89 8.13
N LYS A 76 6.34 -26.50 9.22
CA LYS A 76 5.58 -25.80 10.26
C LYS A 76 6.46 -24.74 10.92
N PRO A 77 6.09 -23.45 10.89
CA PRO A 77 6.89 -22.40 11.50
C PRO A 77 6.81 -22.46 13.03
N TYR A 78 7.85 -21.93 13.68
CA TYR A 78 7.88 -21.78 15.13
C TYR A 78 6.92 -20.67 15.57
N ILE A 79 6.14 -20.92 16.62
CA ILE A 79 5.16 -19.95 17.13
C ILE A 79 5.79 -19.07 18.21
N TYR A 80 5.80 -17.76 17.99
CA TYR A 80 6.35 -16.78 18.93
C TYR A 80 5.43 -16.57 20.13
N ARG A 81 6.03 -16.35 21.31
CA ARG A 81 5.29 -15.95 22.51
C ARG A 81 4.92 -14.47 22.38
N ILE A 82 3.63 -14.17 22.49
CA ILE A 82 3.12 -12.80 22.53
C ILE A 82 3.34 -12.23 23.95
N PRO A 83 3.99 -11.06 24.11
CA PRO A 83 4.12 -10.39 25.40
C PRO A 83 2.77 -10.10 26.04
N GLU A 84 2.66 -10.29 27.37
CA GLU A 84 1.39 -10.14 28.09
C GLU A 84 0.74 -8.76 27.88
N ALA A 85 1.57 -7.71 27.87
CA ALA A 85 1.14 -6.33 27.66
C ALA A 85 0.49 -6.08 26.28
N LEU A 86 0.79 -6.92 25.29
CA LEU A 86 0.27 -6.76 23.92
C LEU A 86 -0.97 -7.61 23.64
N LYS A 87 -1.25 -8.62 24.46
CA LYS A 87 -2.37 -9.54 24.24
C LYS A 87 -3.72 -8.82 24.11
N PRO A 88 -4.10 -7.84 24.96
CA PRO A 88 -5.39 -7.17 24.83
C PRO A 88 -5.54 -6.44 23.48
N GLN A 89 -4.45 -5.86 22.97
CA GLN A 89 -4.46 -5.17 21.68
C GLN A 89 -4.51 -6.15 20.49
N VAL A 90 -3.87 -7.31 20.62
CA VAL A 90 -3.99 -8.41 19.64
C VAL A 90 -5.43 -8.90 19.59
N GLU A 91 -6.04 -9.18 20.75
CA GLU A 91 -7.41 -9.68 20.85
C GLU A 91 -8.40 -8.72 20.19
N LYS A 92 -8.29 -7.43 20.51
CA LYS A 92 -9.12 -6.39 19.90
C LYS A 92 -9.03 -6.40 18.37
N GLN A 93 -7.82 -6.50 17.81
CA GLN A 93 -7.65 -6.53 16.34
C GLN A 93 -8.21 -7.82 15.71
N ILE A 94 -8.11 -8.96 16.39
CA ILE A 94 -8.69 -10.21 15.91
C ILE A 94 -10.22 -10.13 15.89
N GLU A 95 -10.83 -9.60 16.95
CA GLU A 95 -12.28 -9.39 17.01
C GLU A 95 -12.75 -8.45 15.90
N GLU A 96 -12.05 -7.33 15.68
CA GLU A 96 -12.36 -6.40 14.58
C GLU A 96 -12.26 -7.07 13.19
N LEU A 97 -11.26 -7.93 12.98
CA LEU A 97 -11.08 -8.65 11.71
C LEU A 97 -12.17 -9.72 11.50
N LEU A 98 -12.65 -10.36 12.57
CA LEU A 98 -13.75 -11.32 12.56
C LEU A 98 -15.08 -10.60 12.26
N ASP A 99 -15.34 -9.47 12.93
CA ASP A 99 -16.56 -8.67 12.75
C ASP A 99 -16.70 -8.12 11.32
N LEU A 100 -15.57 -7.74 10.70
CA LEU A 100 -15.53 -7.34 9.30
C LEU A 100 -15.57 -8.52 8.33
N GLY A 101 -15.52 -9.75 8.84
CA GLY A 101 -15.50 -10.96 8.03
C GLY A 101 -14.30 -11.02 7.09
N LEU A 102 -13.14 -10.51 7.50
CA LEU A 102 -11.88 -10.60 6.73
C LEU A 102 -11.10 -11.88 7.08
N ILE A 103 -11.31 -12.39 8.29
CA ILE A 103 -10.77 -13.66 8.77
C ILE A 103 -11.91 -14.56 9.29
N GLU A 104 -11.61 -15.82 9.52
CA GLU A 104 -12.47 -16.79 10.19
C GLU A 104 -11.63 -17.80 10.98
N GLU A 105 -12.25 -18.58 11.87
CA GLU A 105 -11.57 -19.68 12.55
C GLU A 105 -11.02 -20.71 11.56
N SER A 106 -9.86 -21.27 11.88
CA SER A 106 -9.15 -22.21 11.01
C SER A 106 -8.68 -23.44 11.76
N ASP A 107 -8.85 -24.57 11.08
CA ASP A 107 -8.40 -25.92 11.45
C ASP A 107 -7.24 -26.41 10.58
N ALA A 108 -6.63 -25.52 9.79
CA ALA A 108 -5.52 -25.85 8.90
C ALA A 108 -4.35 -26.51 9.65
N GLU A 109 -3.72 -27.50 9.01
CA GLU A 109 -2.62 -28.27 9.59
C GLU A 109 -1.40 -27.40 9.97
N ILE A 110 -1.14 -26.38 9.14
CA ILE A 110 -0.02 -25.45 9.29
C ILE A 110 -0.56 -24.04 9.42
N SER A 111 -0.12 -23.35 10.47
CA SER A 111 -0.41 -21.94 10.74
C SER A 111 0.88 -21.16 10.99
N HIS A 112 0.86 -19.88 10.65
CA HIS A 112 1.97 -18.94 10.77
C HIS A 112 1.90 -18.11 12.04
N PRO A 113 3.05 -17.72 12.64
CA PRO A 113 3.04 -16.88 13.83
C PRO A 113 2.69 -15.43 13.49
N ILE A 114 2.16 -14.72 14.49
CA ILE A 114 2.03 -13.28 14.43
C ILE A 114 3.29 -12.59 14.97
N VAL A 115 3.58 -11.42 14.43
CA VAL A 115 4.61 -10.49 14.88
C VAL A 115 3.95 -9.16 15.22
N CYS A 116 4.15 -8.70 16.44
CA CYS A 116 3.62 -7.46 16.95
C CYS A 116 4.61 -6.32 16.69
N VAL A 117 4.24 -5.36 15.83
CA VAL A 117 5.08 -4.20 15.51
C VAL A 117 4.43 -2.93 16.05
N MET A 118 5.17 -2.13 16.81
CA MET A 118 4.67 -0.84 17.31
C MET A 118 4.82 0.23 16.22
N LYS A 119 3.74 0.94 15.92
CA LYS A 119 3.78 2.15 15.09
C LYS A 119 4.38 3.32 15.89
N LYS A 120 4.78 4.39 15.16
CA LYS A 120 5.28 5.63 15.77
C LYS A 120 4.27 6.32 16.68
N ASP A 121 2.98 6.15 16.40
CA ASP A 121 1.86 6.66 17.19
C ASP A 121 1.54 5.79 18.42
N GLY A 122 2.31 4.71 18.66
CA GLY A 122 2.10 3.79 19.77
C GLY A 122 1.03 2.72 19.52
N ALA A 123 0.36 2.71 18.36
CA ALA A 123 -0.61 1.67 18.03
C ALA A 123 0.09 0.37 17.59
N LEU A 124 -0.48 -0.77 18.00
CA LEU A 124 0.00 -2.09 17.58
C LEU A 124 -0.37 -2.38 16.12
N ARG A 125 0.55 -3.03 15.42
CA ARG A 125 0.36 -3.59 14.08
C ARG A 125 0.57 -5.10 14.12
N LEU A 126 -0.44 -5.86 13.70
CA LEU A 126 -0.40 -7.32 13.65
C LEU A 126 0.12 -7.81 12.30
N CYS A 127 1.38 -8.20 12.22
CA CYS A 127 1.97 -8.79 11.02
C CYS A 127 1.92 -10.32 11.10
N ILE A 128 1.73 -10.99 9.97
CA ILE A 128 1.86 -12.44 9.89
C ILE A 128 3.20 -12.77 9.26
N ASP A 129 3.95 -13.67 9.87
CA ASP A 129 5.22 -14.11 9.31
C ASP A 129 5.01 -15.19 8.24
N PHE A 130 4.80 -14.76 7.01
CA PHE A 130 4.66 -15.64 5.85
C PHE A 130 6.01 -16.06 5.24
N ARG A 131 7.17 -15.82 5.88
CA ARG A 131 8.48 -16.09 5.23
C ARG A 131 8.64 -17.56 4.81
N SER A 132 8.21 -18.50 5.65
CA SER A 132 8.25 -19.94 5.33
C SER A 132 7.34 -20.30 4.15
N LEU A 133 6.14 -19.69 4.08
CA LEU A 133 5.23 -19.83 2.95
C LEU A 133 5.82 -19.22 1.67
N ASN A 134 6.31 -17.99 1.75
CA ASN A 134 6.85 -17.26 0.61
C ASN A 134 8.06 -17.96 -0.03
N ALA A 135 8.85 -18.69 0.77
CA ALA A 135 9.98 -19.48 0.27
C ALA A 135 9.56 -20.63 -0.67
N VAL A 136 8.36 -21.19 -0.47
CA VAL A 136 7.80 -22.28 -1.30
C VAL A 136 6.76 -21.80 -2.30
N THR A 137 6.25 -20.58 -2.16
CA THR A 137 5.35 -19.95 -3.15
C THR A 137 6.10 -19.68 -4.45
N ILE A 138 5.54 -20.14 -5.56
CA ILE A 138 6.03 -19.91 -6.92
C ILE A 138 5.97 -18.40 -7.23
N PRO A 139 7.12 -17.76 -7.57
CA PRO A 139 7.12 -16.35 -7.96
C PRO A 139 6.23 -16.08 -9.18
N ASP A 140 5.51 -14.96 -9.13
CA ASP A 140 4.76 -14.43 -10.27
C ASP A 140 5.64 -13.41 -11.01
N ASP A 141 6.01 -13.70 -12.25
CA ASP A 141 6.81 -12.82 -13.11
C ASP A 141 5.91 -11.81 -13.83
N PHE A 142 5.15 -11.05 -13.04
CA PHE A 142 4.28 -10.01 -13.57
C PHE A 142 5.11 -8.76 -13.93
N PRO A 143 5.02 -8.24 -15.16
CA PRO A 143 5.76 -7.05 -15.56
C PRO A 143 5.15 -5.82 -14.89
N MET A 144 5.74 -5.38 -13.78
CA MET A 144 5.39 -4.11 -13.16
C MET A 144 5.79 -2.97 -14.09
N GLU A 145 4.93 -1.95 -14.18
CA GLU A 145 5.24 -0.74 -14.94
C GLU A 145 6.52 -0.09 -14.39
N ASN A 146 7.31 0.48 -15.30
CA ASN A 146 8.50 1.22 -14.91
C ASN A 146 8.06 2.51 -14.21
N GLN A 147 8.50 2.69 -12.96
CA GLN A 147 8.16 3.85 -12.14
C GLN A 147 8.52 5.18 -12.82
N THR A 148 9.67 5.23 -13.52
CA THR A 148 10.14 6.43 -14.22
C THR A 148 9.23 6.80 -15.38
N ASP A 149 8.79 5.83 -16.17
CA ASP A 149 7.88 6.07 -17.29
C ASP A 149 6.53 6.59 -16.78
N LEU A 150 6.03 5.98 -15.71
CA LEU A 150 4.80 6.42 -15.05
C LEU A 150 4.90 7.85 -14.50
N LEU A 151 6.03 8.19 -13.87
CA LEU A 151 6.31 9.55 -13.39
C LEU A 151 6.34 10.57 -14.52
N PHE A 152 6.93 10.22 -15.67
CA PHE A 152 6.97 11.10 -16.84
C PHE A 152 5.62 11.25 -17.53
N GLU A 153 4.80 10.21 -17.52
CA GLU A 153 3.44 10.28 -18.04
C GLU A 153 2.59 11.25 -17.20
N ILE A 154 2.55 11.03 -15.88
CA ILE A 154 1.79 11.86 -14.94
C ILE A 154 2.35 13.29 -14.88
N GLY A 155 3.68 13.44 -14.91
CA GLY A 155 4.36 14.74 -14.77
C GLY A 155 4.04 15.74 -15.87
N LYS A 156 3.53 15.30 -17.03
CA LYS A 156 3.10 16.18 -18.14
C LYS A 156 1.80 16.93 -17.84
N ALA A 157 1.01 16.46 -16.88
CA ALA A 157 -0.29 17.03 -16.60
C ALA A 157 -0.23 18.31 -15.76
N ASN A 158 -1.23 19.15 -15.92
CA ASN A 158 -1.36 20.43 -15.19
C ASN A 158 -2.14 20.28 -13.89
N VAL A 159 -3.04 19.30 -13.81
CA VAL A 159 -3.89 19.04 -12.65
C VAL A 159 -3.81 17.56 -12.33
N ILE A 160 -3.38 17.23 -11.11
CA ILE A 160 -3.13 15.87 -10.68
C ILE A 160 -3.77 15.62 -9.32
N SER A 161 -4.42 14.46 -9.18
CA SER A 161 -4.91 13.92 -7.92
C SER A 161 -4.30 12.54 -7.67
N THR A 162 -4.08 12.21 -6.41
CA THR A 162 -3.73 10.86 -5.95
C THR A 162 -4.80 10.34 -5.01
N VAL A 163 -5.23 9.11 -5.24
CA VAL A 163 -6.24 8.41 -4.45
C VAL A 163 -5.59 7.19 -3.82
N ASP A 164 -5.52 7.16 -2.49
CA ASP A 164 -5.00 6.04 -1.69
C ASP A 164 -6.15 5.09 -1.34
N LEU A 165 -6.04 3.82 -1.72
CA LEU A 165 -7.04 2.81 -1.39
C LEU A 165 -6.90 2.37 0.08
N LEU A 166 -8.02 2.38 0.81
CA LEU A 166 -8.04 1.99 2.22
C LEU A 166 -7.76 0.50 2.36
N LYS A 167 -6.53 0.17 2.77
CA LYS A 167 -6.07 -1.21 3.02
C LYS A 167 -6.29 -2.09 1.79
N GLY A 168 -5.89 -1.60 0.62
CA GLY A 168 -6.16 -2.20 -0.70
C GLY A 168 -6.07 -3.72 -0.72
N TYR A 169 -5.00 -4.31 -0.16
CA TYR A 169 -4.83 -5.77 -0.18
C TYR A 169 -6.00 -6.54 0.46
N TRP A 170 -6.54 -6.06 1.59
CA TRP A 170 -7.68 -6.70 2.25
C TRP A 170 -8.99 -6.56 1.47
N ALA A 171 -9.05 -5.70 0.46
CA ALA A 171 -10.20 -5.64 -0.44
C ALA A 171 -10.18 -6.78 -1.47
N ILE A 172 -9.02 -7.35 -1.80
CA ILE A 172 -8.92 -8.44 -2.79
C ILE A 172 -9.27 -9.77 -2.14
N PRO A 173 -10.24 -10.55 -2.66
CA PRO A 173 -10.55 -11.88 -2.13
C PRO A 173 -9.38 -12.85 -2.26
N LEU A 174 -9.25 -13.78 -1.31
CA LEU A 174 -8.30 -14.90 -1.40
C LEU A 174 -9.04 -16.14 -1.89
N GLU A 175 -8.50 -16.80 -2.92
CA GLU A 175 -9.07 -18.05 -3.47
C GLU A 175 -9.27 -19.07 -2.35
N LYS A 176 -10.46 -19.70 -2.29
CA LYS A 176 -10.82 -20.63 -1.19
C LYS A 176 -9.76 -21.68 -0.87
N LYS A 177 -9.13 -22.26 -1.90
CA LYS A 177 -8.06 -23.27 -1.74
C LYS A 177 -6.76 -22.70 -1.16
N SER A 178 -6.54 -21.40 -1.33
CA SER A 178 -5.38 -20.68 -0.81
C SER A 178 -5.57 -20.19 0.63
N GLN A 179 -6.81 -20.19 1.16
CA GLN A 179 -7.10 -19.63 2.49
C GLN A 179 -6.39 -20.37 3.63
N ASP A 180 -6.33 -21.71 3.57
CA ASP A 180 -5.60 -22.51 4.57
C ASP A 180 -4.09 -22.26 4.55
N LEU A 181 -3.53 -21.83 3.41
CA LEU A 181 -2.12 -21.45 3.32
C LEU A 181 -1.84 -20.15 4.09
N ALA A 182 -2.85 -19.28 4.21
CA ALA A 182 -2.81 -18.02 4.94
C ALA A 182 -3.31 -18.16 6.39
N SER A 183 -3.34 -19.37 6.95
CA SER A 183 -3.70 -19.60 8.35
C SER A 183 -2.62 -19.08 9.31
N PHE A 184 -3.02 -18.49 10.43
CA PHE A 184 -2.13 -17.92 11.44
C PHE A 184 -2.64 -18.19 12.85
N LYS A 185 -1.72 -18.13 13.82
CA LYS A 185 -2.00 -18.50 15.21
C LYS A 185 -1.69 -17.36 16.18
N THR A 186 -2.60 -17.16 17.13
CA THR A 186 -2.45 -16.25 18.26
C THR A 186 -2.48 -17.03 19.57
N HIS A 187 -2.41 -16.34 20.71
CA HIS A 187 -2.58 -16.98 22.01
C HIS A 187 -4.02 -17.43 22.29
N ARG A 188 -5.03 -16.91 21.56
CA ARG A 188 -6.44 -17.31 21.71
C ARG A 188 -6.86 -18.45 20.79
N GLY A 189 -6.31 -18.53 19.59
CA GLY A 189 -6.80 -19.46 18.59
C GLY A 189 -6.04 -19.41 17.28
N GLN A 190 -6.59 -20.12 16.31
CA GLN A 190 -6.08 -20.20 14.94
C GLN A 190 -7.14 -19.65 13.99
N TYR A 191 -6.70 -18.82 13.05
CA TYR A 191 -7.57 -18.12 12.11
C TYR A 191 -6.98 -18.18 10.70
N ARG A 192 -7.81 -18.04 9.67
CA ARG A 192 -7.36 -17.89 8.28
C ARG A 192 -7.94 -16.65 7.64
N PHE A 193 -7.19 -16.04 6.73
CA PHE A 193 -7.67 -14.92 5.93
C PHE A 193 -8.60 -15.40 4.80
N LYS A 194 -9.68 -14.67 4.56
CA LYS A 194 -10.55 -14.81 3.37
C LYS A 194 -10.20 -13.82 2.26
N VAL A 195 -9.30 -12.89 2.56
CA VAL A 195 -8.84 -11.81 1.69
C VAL A 195 -7.31 -11.86 1.59
N MET A 196 -6.73 -11.15 0.62
CA MET A 196 -5.30 -11.13 0.43
C MET A 196 -4.60 -10.42 1.60
N ALA A 197 -3.89 -11.20 2.42
CA ALA A 197 -3.14 -10.69 3.57
C ALA A 197 -1.85 -9.97 3.15
N PHE A 198 -1.42 -9.00 3.96
CA PHE A 198 -0.11 -8.37 3.77
C PHE A 198 1.02 -9.36 4.10
N GLY A 199 2.15 -9.21 3.42
CA GLY A 199 3.31 -10.08 3.58
C GLY A 199 3.28 -11.34 2.71
N LEU A 200 2.18 -11.62 1.99
CA LEU A 200 2.14 -12.69 1.00
C LEU A 200 3.00 -12.35 -0.22
N ARG A 201 3.76 -13.33 -0.70
CA ARG A 201 4.46 -13.25 -1.98
C ARG A 201 3.47 -13.03 -3.13
N ASN A 202 3.83 -12.22 -4.12
CA ASN A 202 3.02 -11.87 -5.29
C ASN A 202 1.75 -11.04 -4.99
N ALA A 203 1.56 -10.56 -3.75
CA ALA A 203 0.42 -9.70 -3.42
C ALA A 203 0.39 -8.43 -4.26
N ALA A 204 1.53 -7.71 -4.36
CA ALA A 204 1.66 -6.51 -5.18
C ALA A 204 1.36 -6.76 -6.66
N ALA A 205 1.86 -7.85 -7.23
CA ALA A 205 1.60 -8.24 -8.62
C ALA A 205 0.11 -8.52 -8.87
N THR A 206 -0.54 -9.20 -7.92
CA THR A 206 -1.99 -9.43 -7.98
C THR A 206 -2.75 -8.12 -7.92
N PHE A 207 -2.38 -7.24 -6.99
CA PHE A 207 -3.01 -5.94 -6.81
C PHE A 207 -2.90 -5.09 -8.09
N GLN A 208 -1.69 -4.99 -8.64
CA GLN A 208 -1.43 -4.25 -9.86
C GLN A 208 -2.26 -4.80 -11.03
N ARG A 209 -2.35 -6.12 -11.19
CA ARG A 209 -3.17 -6.75 -12.23
C ARG A 209 -4.66 -6.41 -12.09
N VAL A 210 -5.19 -6.45 -10.87
CA VAL A 210 -6.58 -6.07 -10.58
C VAL A 210 -6.82 -4.60 -10.92
N MET A 211 -5.93 -3.70 -10.51
CA MET A 211 -6.07 -2.28 -10.79
C MET A 211 -5.92 -1.94 -12.27
N ASN A 212 -4.98 -2.59 -12.98
CA ASN A 212 -4.83 -2.43 -14.43
C ASN A 212 -6.11 -2.85 -15.17
N GLN A 213 -6.75 -3.94 -14.75
CA GLN A 213 -8.02 -4.37 -15.31
C GLN A 213 -9.16 -3.40 -14.97
N ALA A 214 -9.22 -2.91 -13.73
CA ALA A 214 -10.23 -1.95 -13.30
C ALA A 214 -10.15 -0.62 -14.06
N LEU A 215 -8.93 -0.18 -14.40
CA LEU A 215 -8.64 1.11 -15.03
C LEU A 215 -8.37 1.02 -16.53
N VAL A 216 -8.51 -0.15 -17.16
CA VAL A 216 -8.13 -0.38 -18.57
C VAL A 216 -8.78 0.62 -19.55
N LYS A 217 -10.00 1.08 -19.25
CA LYS A 217 -10.73 2.05 -20.09
C LYS A 217 -10.37 3.52 -19.82
N TYR A 218 -9.64 3.78 -18.74
CA TYR A 218 -9.34 5.12 -18.22
C TYR A 218 -7.85 5.42 -18.29
N GLN A 219 -7.13 4.63 -19.09
CA GLN A 219 -5.68 4.70 -19.18
C GLN A 219 -5.16 6.03 -19.72
N ASP A 220 -5.98 6.83 -20.40
CA ASP A 220 -5.56 8.14 -20.90
C ASP A 220 -5.41 9.20 -19.79
N PHE A 221 -6.02 8.98 -18.63
CA PHE A 221 -6.07 9.96 -17.54
C PHE A 221 -5.96 9.36 -16.13
N ALA A 222 -5.82 8.05 -16.00
CA ALA A 222 -5.64 7.36 -14.74
C ALA A 222 -4.66 6.19 -14.84
N ARG A 223 -3.77 6.10 -13.85
CA ARG A 223 -2.81 5.00 -13.68
C ARG A 223 -2.78 4.58 -12.22
N ALA A 224 -2.66 3.28 -11.98
CA ALA A 224 -2.45 2.76 -10.63
C ALA A 224 -1.00 2.30 -10.49
N TYR A 225 -0.43 2.54 -9.32
CA TYR A 225 0.80 1.90 -8.89
C TYR A 225 0.57 1.27 -7.52
N ILE A 226 0.38 -0.04 -7.50
CA ILE A 226 -0.10 -0.78 -6.32
C ILE A 226 -1.34 -0.08 -5.75
N ASP A 227 -1.33 0.39 -4.51
CA ASP A 227 -2.49 0.92 -3.79
C ASP A 227 -2.80 2.39 -4.13
N ASP A 228 -1.94 3.08 -4.89
CA ASP A 228 -2.08 4.50 -5.24
C ASP A 228 -2.58 4.68 -6.68
N ILE A 229 -3.70 5.37 -6.85
CA ILE A 229 -4.24 5.75 -8.16
C ILE A 229 -3.91 7.22 -8.43
N ALA A 230 -3.15 7.49 -9.48
CA ALA A 230 -2.96 8.83 -10.01
C ALA A 230 -4.04 9.13 -11.06
N ILE A 231 -4.71 10.28 -10.92
CA ILE A 231 -5.65 10.85 -11.88
C ILE A 231 -5.05 12.15 -12.37
N TYR A 232 -5.01 12.37 -13.69
CA TYR A 232 -4.32 13.52 -14.26
C TYR A 232 -5.07 14.09 -15.48
N SER A 233 -5.09 15.42 -15.59
CA SER A 233 -5.88 16.16 -16.59
C SER A 233 -5.16 17.42 -17.08
N LYS A 234 -5.63 17.99 -18.20
CA LYS A 234 -5.06 19.22 -18.76
C LYS A 234 -5.72 20.47 -18.19
N SER A 235 -7.02 20.39 -17.87
CA SER A 235 -7.82 21.47 -17.30
C SER A 235 -8.58 21.04 -16.04
N TRP A 236 -9.13 22.02 -15.32
CA TRP A 236 -9.95 21.79 -14.13
C TRP A 236 -11.24 21.04 -14.44
N ASP A 237 -11.96 21.46 -15.48
CA ASP A 237 -13.26 20.88 -15.84
C ASP A 237 -13.13 19.41 -16.25
N GLU A 238 -12.10 19.08 -17.04
CA GLU A 238 -11.75 17.69 -17.35
C GLU A 238 -11.41 16.90 -16.09
N HIS A 239 -10.74 17.52 -15.12
CA HIS A 239 -10.32 16.85 -13.90
C HIS A 239 -11.48 16.44 -13.01
N LEU A 240 -12.50 17.28 -12.86
CA LEU A 240 -13.70 16.92 -12.11
C LEU A 240 -14.42 15.73 -12.76
N VAL A 241 -14.52 15.71 -14.09
CA VAL A 241 -15.10 14.58 -14.84
C VAL A 241 -14.28 13.30 -14.63
N HIS A 242 -12.95 13.38 -14.72
CA HIS A 242 -12.09 12.22 -14.51
C HIS A 242 -12.18 11.68 -13.07
N ILE A 243 -12.22 12.56 -12.06
CA ILE A 243 -12.46 12.17 -10.67
C ILE A 243 -13.81 11.45 -10.57
N ASP A 244 -14.89 12.03 -11.11
CA ASP A 244 -16.23 11.44 -11.06
C ASP A 244 -16.24 10.00 -11.61
N ILE A 245 -15.66 9.78 -12.78
CA ILE A 245 -15.56 8.47 -13.44
C ILE A 245 -14.80 7.45 -12.58
N ILE A 246 -13.66 7.85 -12.00
CA ILE A 246 -12.83 6.95 -11.21
C ILE A 246 -13.52 6.61 -9.89
N PHE A 247 -14.13 7.57 -9.21
CA PHE A 247 -14.87 7.31 -7.98
C PHE A 247 -16.11 6.45 -8.20
N GLU A 248 -16.83 6.65 -9.31
CA GLU A 248 -17.91 5.75 -9.73
C GLU A 248 -17.40 4.33 -9.93
N LYS A 249 -16.25 4.17 -10.61
CA LYS A 249 -15.66 2.85 -10.83
C LYS A 249 -15.25 2.16 -9.53
N LEU A 250 -14.62 2.89 -8.62
CA LEU A 250 -14.24 2.35 -7.31
C LEU A 250 -15.45 1.95 -6.48
N LEU A 251 -16.53 2.74 -6.52
CA LEU A 251 -17.79 2.43 -5.88
C LEU A 251 -18.43 1.16 -6.46
N GLU A 252 -18.48 1.02 -7.79
CA GLU A 252 -19.00 -0.16 -8.49
C GLU A 252 -18.26 -1.44 -8.04
N LEU A 253 -16.93 -1.37 -7.97
CA LEU A 253 -16.07 -2.48 -7.57
C LEU A 253 -16.07 -2.72 -6.05
N GLY A 254 -16.56 -1.79 -5.24
CA GLY A 254 -16.59 -1.91 -3.78
C GLY A 254 -15.23 -1.62 -3.12
N PHE A 255 -14.37 -0.83 -3.75
CA PHE A 255 -13.16 -0.33 -3.08
C PHE A 255 -13.48 0.82 -2.13
N SER A 256 -12.77 0.87 -1.00
CA SER A 256 -12.83 1.99 -0.06
C SER A 256 -11.57 2.85 -0.20
N VAL A 257 -11.70 4.15 0.04
CA VAL A 257 -10.64 5.15 -0.16
C VAL A 257 -10.24 5.80 1.17
N ASN A 258 -8.94 5.97 1.38
CA ASN A 258 -8.40 6.68 2.53
C ASN A 258 -8.27 8.18 2.23
N LEU A 259 -9.32 8.92 2.54
CA LEU A 259 -9.45 10.33 2.21
C LEU A 259 -8.28 11.19 2.75
N LYS A 260 -7.76 10.88 3.94
CA LYS A 260 -6.64 11.61 4.58
C LYS A 260 -5.34 11.58 3.79
N LYS A 261 -5.14 10.50 3.05
CA LYS A 261 -3.92 10.28 2.26
C LYS A 261 -4.10 10.68 0.80
N CYS A 262 -5.32 11.00 0.40
CA CYS A 262 -5.58 11.51 -0.93
C CYS A 262 -5.05 12.94 -1.08
N SER A 263 -4.66 13.28 -2.30
CA SER A 263 -4.34 14.65 -2.68
C SER A 263 -5.17 15.01 -3.89
N PHE A 264 -5.86 16.15 -3.86
CA PHE A 264 -6.75 16.55 -4.95
C PHE A 264 -6.29 17.81 -5.66
N ALA A 265 -6.39 17.76 -6.99
CA ALA A 265 -6.23 18.84 -7.94
C ALA A 265 -5.04 19.77 -7.62
N ARG A 266 -3.84 19.18 -7.57
CA ARG A 266 -2.59 19.93 -7.41
C ARG A 266 -1.86 20.04 -8.73
N THR A 267 -1.10 21.13 -8.87
CA THR A 267 -0.18 21.30 -10.01
C THR A 267 1.09 20.46 -9.87
N HIS A 268 1.46 20.13 -8.62
CA HIS A 268 2.57 19.26 -8.27
C HIS A 268 2.17 18.35 -7.11
N ILE A 269 2.56 17.08 -7.18
CA ILE A 269 2.29 16.08 -6.15
C ILE A 269 3.56 15.33 -5.75
N LYS A 270 3.58 14.81 -4.52
CA LYS A 270 4.50 13.74 -4.12
C LYS A 270 3.97 12.43 -4.65
N TYR A 271 4.70 11.77 -5.55
CA TYR A 271 4.33 10.47 -6.11
C TYR A 271 5.58 9.61 -6.24
N LEU A 272 5.52 8.36 -5.77
CA LEU A 272 6.63 7.39 -5.81
C LEU A 272 7.99 7.96 -5.33
N GLY A 273 8.00 8.84 -4.32
CA GLY A 273 9.24 9.42 -3.78
C GLY A 273 9.84 10.56 -4.60
N HIS A 274 9.08 11.11 -5.55
CA HIS A 274 9.43 12.27 -6.38
C HIS A 274 8.34 13.34 -6.31
N ILE A 275 8.68 14.56 -6.69
CA ILE A 275 7.75 15.65 -6.97
C ILE A 275 7.53 15.70 -8.48
N VAL A 276 6.28 15.59 -8.93
CA VAL A 276 5.91 15.62 -10.35
C VAL A 276 4.74 16.54 -10.61
N GLY A 277 4.76 17.17 -11.79
CA GLY A 277 3.63 17.90 -12.35
C GLY A 277 4.05 19.13 -13.14
N SER A 278 3.14 19.63 -13.99
CA SER A 278 3.32 20.83 -14.81
C SER A 278 4.59 20.78 -15.69
N GLY A 279 4.95 19.60 -16.20
CA GLY A 279 6.14 19.36 -17.00
C GLY A 279 7.45 19.30 -16.21
N SER A 280 7.39 19.33 -14.88
CA SER A 280 8.56 19.26 -14.00
C SER A 280 8.64 17.93 -13.24
N HIS A 281 9.87 17.56 -12.88
CA HIS A 281 10.19 16.37 -12.10
C HIS A 281 11.37 16.69 -11.16
N GLY A 282 11.24 16.34 -9.89
CA GLY A 282 12.23 16.65 -8.85
C GLY A 282 12.27 15.59 -7.75
N ALA A 283 13.39 15.51 -7.03
CA ALA A 283 13.51 14.62 -5.88
C ALA A 283 12.59 15.10 -4.73
N ASP A 284 12.04 14.18 -3.94
CA ASP A 284 11.28 14.53 -2.74
C ASP A 284 12.18 15.25 -1.71
N PRO A 285 11.92 16.52 -1.37
CA PRO A 285 12.74 17.28 -0.44
C PRO A 285 12.88 16.61 0.93
N ASP A 286 11.87 15.87 1.40
CA ASP A 286 11.93 15.19 2.69
C ASP A 286 12.93 14.03 2.66
N LYS A 287 12.99 13.32 1.54
CA LYS A 287 13.95 12.23 1.32
C LYS A 287 15.36 12.77 1.16
N VAL A 288 15.53 13.87 0.42
CA VAL A 288 16.82 14.56 0.30
C VAL A 288 17.30 15.05 1.66
N ALA A 289 16.44 15.69 2.45
CA ALA A 289 16.78 16.16 3.79
C ALA A 289 17.13 15.01 4.74
N ALA A 290 16.49 13.85 4.60
CA ALA A 290 16.85 12.65 5.36
C ALA A 290 18.25 12.14 4.97
N ILE A 291 18.58 12.10 3.67
CA ILE A 291 19.90 11.71 3.16
C ILE A 291 20.98 12.65 3.70
N GLN A 292 20.74 13.96 3.69
CA GLN A 292 21.68 14.97 4.21
C GLN A 292 22.01 14.79 5.71
N LYS A 293 21.10 14.18 6.48
CA LYS A 293 21.28 13.91 7.90
C LYS A 293 21.96 12.57 8.19
N LEU A 294 22.18 11.73 7.17
CA LEU A 294 22.82 10.42 7.37
C LEU A 294 24.28 10.60 7.81
N SER A 295 24.70 9.78 8.77
CA SER A 295 26.10 9.71 9.17
C SER A 295 26.93 9.03 8.08
N ARG A 296 28.21 9.40 8.02
CA ARG A 296 29.15 8.79 7.07
C ARG A 296 29.19 7.26 7.27
N PRO A 297 28.96 6.44 6.23
CA PRO A 297 28.93 5.00 6.37
C PRO A 297 30.28 4.47 6.86
N GLN A 298 30.26 3.68 7.94
CA GLN A 298 31.45 3.13 8.59
C GLN A 298 31.72 1.65 8.22
N SER A 299 30.91 1.07 7.32
CA SER A 299 31.06 -0.32 6.90
C SER A 299 30.72 -0.48 5.42
N LYS A 300 31.23 -1.56 4.81
CA LYS A 300 30.93 -1.91 3.41
C LYS A 300 29.43 -2.11 3.17
N HIS A 301 28.72 -2.70 4.13
CA HIS A 301 27.27 -2.87 4.06
C HIS A 301 26.54 -1.52 4.04
N LEU A 302 26.89 -0.63 4.97
CA LEU A 302 26.32 0.72 5.03
C LEU A 302 26.66 1.54 3.79
N LEU A 303 27.88 1.43 3.27
CA LEU A 303 28.29 2.11 2.03
C LEU A 303 27.47 1.62 0.83
N LYS A 304 27.30 0.32 0.66
CA LYS A 304 26.44 -0.24 -0.41
C LYS A 304 25.00 0.25 -0.31
N SER A 305 24.44 0.26 0.90
CA SER A 305 23.09 0.77 1.15
C SER A 305 22.97 2.26 0.81
N PHE A 306 23.94 3.08 1.25
CA PHE A 306 24.00 4.50 0.94
C PHE A 306 24.11 4.77 -0.57
N LEU A 307 25.01 4.07 -1.27
CA LEU A 307 25.15 4.20 -2.72
C LEU A 307 23.88 3.74 -3.46
N GLY A 308 23.22 2.69 -3.00
CA GLY A 308 21.92 2.26 -3.55
C GLY A 308 20.85 3.36 -3.42
N LEU A 309 20.78 4.02 -2.26
CA LEU A 309 19.88 5.14 -2.03
C LEU A 309 20.20 6.35 -2.91
N CYS A 310 21.47 6.72 -3.05
CA CYS A 310 21.89 7.79 -3.96
C CYS A 310 21.62 7.45 -5.43
N ASN A 311 21.79 6.18 -5.81
CA ASN A 311 21.52 5.72 -7.17
C ASN A 311 20.04 5.84 -7.55
N TYR A 312 19.11 5.79 -6.57
CA TYR A 312 17.69 6.07 -6.81
C TYR A 312 17.44 7.51 -7.30
N TYR A 313 18.25 8.47 -6.85
CA TYR A 313 18.15 9.88 -7.23
C TYR A 313 19.23 10.31 -8.25
N ARG A 314 19.89 9.35 -8.91
CA ARG A 314 21.03 9.62 -9.80
C ARG A 314 20.72 10.58 -10.94
N ASP A 315 19.47 10.58 -11.43
CA ASP A 315 19.08 11.39 -12.59
C ASP A 315 19.09 12.89 -12.28
N TYR A 316 19.12 13.26 -11.00
CA TYR A 316 19.25 14.65 -10.54
C TYR A 316 20.70 15.06 -10.25
N ILE A 317 21.66 14.14 -10.37
CA ILE A 317 23.06 14.37 -10.03
C ILE A 317 23.89 14.31 -11.33
N PRO A 318 24.36 15.46 -11.84
CA PRO A 318 25.23 15.48 -13.01
C PRO A 318 26.46 14.62 -12.80
N HIS A 319 26.79 13.79 -13.79
CA HIS A 319 27.98 12.92 -13.76
C HIS A 319 28.03 12.00 -12.53
N TYR A 320 26.88 11.51 -12.05
CA TYR A 320 26.80 10.68 -10.84
C TYR A 320 27.84 9.54 -10.80
N SER A 321 28.06 8.86 -11.93
CA SER A 321 29.04 7.78 -12.04
C SER A 321 30.47 8.24 -11.75
N GLU A 322 30.84 9.47 -12.11
CA GLU A 322 32.15 10.05 -11.82
C GLU A 322 32.26 10.48 -10.35
N VAL A 323 31.18 11.05 -9.79
CA VAL A 323 31.13 11.52 -8.40
C VAL A 323 31.29 10.37 -7.39
N VAL A 324 30.81 9.18 -7.72
CA VAL A 324 30.88 8.01 -6.83
C VAL A 324 32.10 7.12 -7.06
N LEU A 325 32.98 7.48 -8.01
CA LEU A 325 34.27 6.80 -8.13
C LEU A 325 35.15 7.11 -6.90
N PRO A 326 36.00 6.15 -6.47
CA PRO A 326 36.88 6.31 -5.31
C PRO A 326 37.89 7.45 -5.45
#